data_AF-A0AAV7J573-F1
#
_entry.id   AF-A0AAV7J573-F1
#
_cell.length_a   1.000
_cell.length_b   1.000
_cell.length_c   1.000
_cell.angle_alpha   90.00
_cell.angle_beta   90.00
_cell.angle_gamma   90.00
#
_symmetry.space_group_name_H-M   'P 1'
#
loop_
_entity.id
_entity.type
_entity.pdbx_description
1 polymer ?
#
loop_
_entity_poly.entity_id
_entity_poly.type
_entity_poly.pdbx_seq_one_letter_code
_entity_poly.pdbx_strand_id
1 'polypeptide(L)'
;MAMNENFNYSELCRLCSLKSNHQLQIFDKEGEQRQILFKIRTLIGSVTTKEDVLPKNICQKCLYKLDMFFEFRASCMATETVLKNYADTLKQLAQSVSNQLSIVERGTGAPATFLNLLVLVVLAATIREKTCFVKIDNKHTIPFASIVACK
;
A
#
# COMPACT_ATOMS: atom_id res chain seq x y z
N MET A 1 29.40 16.26 -37.96
CA MET A 1 28.92 17.27 -36.99
C MET A 1 29.12 16.67 -35.61
N ALA A 2 29.92 17.31 -34.76
CA ALA A 2 30.34 16.78 -33.46
C ALA A 2 29.14 16.64 -32.51
N MET A 3 28.96 15.46 -31.89
CA MET A 3 28.05 15.29 -30.75
C MET A 3 28.72 15.88 -29.52
N ASN A 4 28.40 17.14 -29.22
CA ASN A 4 28.64 17.72 -27.91
C ASN A 4 27.41 17.43 -27.03
N GLU A 5 27.34 16.22 -26.49
CA GLU A 5 26.40 15.93 -25.41
C GLU A 5 27.01 16.48 -24.10
N ASN A 6 26.77 17.77 -23.83
CA ASN A 6 27.00 18.35 -22.52
C ASN A 6 26.14 17.58 -21.49
N PHE A 7 26.75 16.60 -20.83
CA PHE A 7 26.13 15.84 -19.74
C PHE A 7 25.90 16.78 -18.56
N ASN A 8 24.75 17.44 -18.53
CA ASN A 8 24.40 18.36 -17.47
C ASN A 8 23.74 17.59 -16.33
N TYR A 9 24.52 17.36 -15.28
CA TYR A 9 24.08 16.64 -14.08
C TYR A 9 22.82 17.25 -13.44
N SER A 10 22.61 18.55 -13.60
CA SER A 10 21.42 19.25 -13.08
C SER A 10 20.13 18.90 -13.83
N GLU A 11 20.22 18.39 -15.06
CA GLU A 11 19.08 18.01 -15.92
C GLU A 11 18.66 16.54 -15.73
N LEU A 12 19.22 15.84 -14.75
CA LEU A 12 18.86 14.46 -14.45
C LEU A 12 17.69 14.39 -13.47
N CYS A 13 16.81 13.41 -13.67
CA CYS A 13 15.79 13.09 -12.69
C CYS A 13 16.43 12.50 -11.43
N ARG A 14 16.05 13.00 -10.26
CA ARG A 14 16.52 12.52 -8.95
C ARG A 14 16.25 11.04 -8.69
N LEU A 15 15.15 10.50 -9.23
CA LEU A 15 14.72 9.14 -8.92
C LEU A 15 15.23 8.09 -9.91
N CYS A 16 15.45 8.44 -11.18
CA CYS A 16 15.89 7.49 -12.21
C CYS A 16 17.20 7.84 -12.90
N SER A 17 17.78 9.01 -12.60
CA SER A 17 19.02 9.51 -13.20
C SER A 17 18.99 9.62 -14.73
N LEU A 18 17.79 9.70 -15.32
CA LEU A 18 17.59 9.91 -16.76
C LEU A 18 17.27 11.38 -17.05
N LYS A 19 17.81 11.88 -18.17
CA LYS A 19 17.43 13.18 -18.74
C LYS A 19 16.00 13.11 -19.30
N SER A 20 15.25 14.18 -19.15
CA SER A 20 13.88 14.30 -19.67
C SER A 20 13.61 15.74 -20.08
N ASN A 21 12.91 15.93 -21.20
CA ASN A 21 12.49 17.26 -21.65
C ASN A 21 11.38 17.85 -20.77
N HIS A 22 10.67 16.99 -20.04
CA HIS A 22 9.61 17.39 -19.11
C HIS A 22 10.02 16.98 -17.69
N GLN A 23 10.43 17.98 -16.92
CA GLN A 23 10.87 17.85 -15.54
C GLN A 23 10.25 18.96 -14.69
N LEU A 24 10.04 18.65 -13.43
CA LEU A 24 9.58 19.58 -12.40
C LEU A 24 10.65 19.70 -11.33
N GLN A 25 10.79 20.88 -10.75
CA GLN A 25 11.70 21.09 -9.63
C GLN A 25 11.03 20.57 -8.34
N ILE A 26 11.75 19.78 -7.55
CA ILE A 26 11.23 19.19 -6.30
C ILE A 26 10.93 20.27 -5.25
N PHE A 27 11.62 21.41 -5.33
CA PHE A 27 11.64 22.47 -4.32
C PHE A 27 11.02 23.79 -4.79
N ASP A 28 10.39 23.83 -5.95
CA ASP A 28 9.63 24.99 -6.40
C ASP A 28 8.20 24.99 -5.83
N LYS A 29 7.42 26.01 -6.20
CA LYS A 29 6.02 26.16 -5.76
C LYS A 29 5.13 25.00 -6.23
N GLU A 30 5.34 24.49 -7.44
CA GLU A 30 4.55 23.38 -7.96
C GLU A 30 4.89 22.06 -7.23
N GLY A 31 6.18 21.82 -6.97
CA GLY A 31 6.67 20.68 -6.21
C GLY A 31 6.20 20.69 -4.76
N GLU A 32 6.10 21.88 -4.15
CA GLU A 32 5.49 22.06 -2.83
C GLU A 32 3.98 21.80 -2.86
N GLN A 33 3.25 22.37 -3.82
CA GLN A 33 1.81 22.16 -3.98
C GLN A 33 1.46 20.68 -4.18
N ARG A 34 2.27 19.95 -4.97
CA ARG A 34 2.09 18.51 -5.21
C ARG A 34 2.67 17.63 -4.09
N GLN A 35 3.30 18.24 -3.10
CA GLN A 35 3.95 17.58 -1.96
C GLN A 35 5.00 16.54 -2.36
N ILE A 36 5.77 16.81 -3.42
CA ILE A 36 6.72 15.85 -4.01
C ILE A 36 7.76 15.40 -2.98
N LEU A 37 8.37 16.36 -2.27
CA LEU A 37 9.39 16.06 -1.27
C LEU A 37 8.87 15.17 -0.14
N PHE A 38 7.64 15.43 0.32
CA PHE A 38 6.99 14.63 1.34
C PHE A 38 6.76 13.19 0.85
N LYS A 39 6.18 13.02 -0.33
CA LYS A 39 5.94 11.70 -0.93
C LYS A 39 7.23 10.91 -1.12
N ILE A 40 8.32 11.53 -1.59
CA ILE A 40 9.65 10.90 -1.72
C ILE A 40 10.13 10.40 -0.35
N ARG A 41 10.08 11.24 0.69
CA ARG A 41 10.51 10.86 2.04
C ARG A 41 9.67 9.72 2.60
N THR A 42 8.35 9.76 2.42
CA THR A 42 7.43 8.73 2.91
C THR A 42 7.63 7.37 2.23
N LEU A 43 7.89 7.35 0.92
CA LEU A 43 7.98 6.10 0.15
C LEU A 43 9.39 5.52 0.07
N ILE A 44 10.40 6.37 -0.03
CA ILE A 44 11.79 5.97 -0.35
C ILE A 44 12.70 6.09 0.89
N GLY A 45 12.29 6.84 1.91
CA GLY A 45 13.10 7.06 3.12
C GLY A 45 14.37 7.89 2.89
N SER A 46 14.54 8.47 1.69
CA SER A 46 15.71 9.28 1.36
C SER A 46 15.62 10.67 2.00
N VAL A 47 16.69 11.07 2.69
CA VAL A 47 16.88 12.43 3.20
C VAL A 47 17.24 13.34 2.02
N THR A 48 16.23 13.79 1.28
CA THR A 48 16.39 14.80 0.22
C THR A 48 16.33 16.18 0.86
N THR A 49 17.39 16.99 0.70
CA THR A 49 17.50 18.34 1.27
C THR A 49 17.81 19.36 0.17
N LYS A 50 17.55 20.65 0.41
CA LYS A 50 17.84 21.69 -0.60
C LYS A 50 19.35 21.86 -0.79
N GLU A 51 20.12 21.55 0.24
CA GLU A 51 21.57 21.70 0.33
C GLU A 51 22.33 20.51 -0.28
N ASP A 52 21.66 19.39 -0.58
CA ASP A 52 22.34 18.25 -1.20
C ASP A 52 22.83 18.57 -2.63
N VAL A 53 23.98 18.01 -3.03
CA VAL A 53 24.58 18.24 -4.36
C VAL A 53 23.95 17.37 -5.46
N LEU A 54 22.76 16.81 -5.21
CA LEU A 54 22.11 15.86 -6.09
C LEU A 54 21.03 16.57 -6.95
N PRO A 55 20.61 15.97 -8.08
CA PRO A 55 19.66 16.62 -8.98
C PRO A 55 18.36 17.00 -8.27
N LYS A 56 17.89 18.22 -8.54
CA LYS A 56 16.68 18.81 -7.91
C LYS A 56 15.43 18.64 -8.77
N ASN A 57 15.56 17.94 -9.90
CA ASN A 57 14.51 17.70 -10.87
C ASN A 57 13.89 16.32 -10.71
N ILE A 58 12.60 16.19 -11.00
CA ILE A 58 11.90 14.91 -11.15
C ILE A 58 11.23 14.87 -12.53
N CYS A 59 11.41 13.78 -13.28
CA CYS A 59 10.74 13.62 -14.55
C CYS A 59 9.28 13.17 -14.35
N GLN A 60 8.42 13.49 -15.32
CA GLN A 60 6.98 13.19 -15.25
C GLN A 60 6.68 11.70 -15.00
N LYS A 61 7.46 10.79 -15.60
CA LYS A 61 7.31 9.32 -15.40
C LYS A 61 7.53 8.92 -13.94
N CYS A 62 8.53 9.52 -13.30
CA CYS A 62 8.84 9.26 -11.89
C CYS A 62 7.80 9.90 -10.97
N LEU A 63 7.33 11.11 -11.29
CA LEU A 63 6.26 11.77 -10.53
C LEU A 63 4.96 10.96 -10.56
N TYR A 64 4.53 10.51 -11.74
CA TYR A 64 3.33 9.67 -11.86
C TYR A 64 3.41 8.39 -11.04
N LYS A 65 4.56 7.69 -11.10
CA LYS A 65 4.78 6.50 -10.27
C LYS A 65 4.75 6.84 -8.79
N LEU A 66 5.37 7.94 -8.39
CA LEU A 66 5.43 8.39 -7.00
C LEU A 66 4.01 8.63 -6.46
N ASP A 67 3.14 9.30 -7.22
CA ASP A 67 1.75 9.53 -6.85
C ASP A 67 0.98 8.21 -6.72
N MET A 68 1.08 7.32 -7.72
CA MET A 68 0.43 6.01 -7.67
C MET A 68 0.86 5.18 -6.45
N PHE A 69 2.16 5.12 -6.16
CA PHE A 69 2.65 4.37 -5.00
C PHE A 69 2.21 4.98 -3.67
N PHE A 70 2.08 6.31 -3.62
CA PHE A 70 1.64 7.00 -2.42
C PHE A 70 0.17 6.68 -2.11
N GLU A 71 -0.70 6.75 -3.12
CA GLU A 71 -2.12 6.39 -3.00
C GLU A 71 -2.29 4.90 -2.67
N PHE A 72 -1.55 4.03 -3.35
CA PHE A 72 -1.55 2.60 -3.06
C PHE A 72 -1.16 2.31 -1.59
N ARG A 73 -0.11 2.96 -1.09
CA ARG A 73 0.30 2.84 0.31
C ARG A 73 -0.81 3.28 1.27
N ALA A 74 -1.48 4.40 0.98
CA ALA A 74 -2.57 4.89 1.81
C ALA A 74 -3.75 3.89 1.85
N SER A 75 -4.09 3.30 0.70
CA SER A 75 -5.10 2.24 0.61
C SER A 75 -4.73 1.03 1.46
N CYS A 76 -3.49 0.53 1.36
CA CYS A 76 -3.01 -0.58 2.18
C CYS A 76 -3.13 -0.29 3.68
N MET A 77 -2.76 0.91 4.13
CA MET A 77 -2.87 1.30 5.54
C MET A 77 -4.32 1.35 6.02
N ALA A 78 -5.24 1.89 5.21
CA ALA A 78 -6.65 1.92 5.53
C ALA A 78 -7.23 0.49 5.65
N THR A 79 -6.87 -0.38 4.70
CA THR A 79 -7.26 -1.80 4.73
C THR A 79 -6.69 -2.51 5.96
N GLU A 80 -5.44 -2.25 6.33
CA GLU A 80 -4.82 -2.84 7.52
C GLU A 80 -5.60 -2.47 8.80
N THR A 81 -6.02 -1.21 8.94
CA THR A 81 -6.86 -0.78 10.07
C THR A 81 -8.19 -1.54 10.11
N VAL A 82 -8.86 -1.68 8.97
CA VAL A 82 -10.13 -2.44 8.88
C VAL A 82 -9.93 -3.90 9.27
N LEU A 83 -8.86 -4.54 8.77
CA LEU A 83 -8.54 -5.93 9.08
C LEU A 83 -8.22 -6.13 10.56
N LYS A 84 -7.51 -5.19 11.20
CA LYS A 84 -7.25 -5.22 12.65
C LYS A 84 -8.54 -5.13 13.47
N ASN A 85 -9.42 -4.19 13.13
CA ASN A 85 -10.71 -4.03 13.81
C ASN A 85 -11.59 -5.28 13.67
N TYR A 86 -11.58 -5.90 12.49
CA TYR A 86 -12.30 -7.15 12.25
C TYR A 86 -11.71 -8.30 13.11
N ALA A 87 -10.39 -8.44 13.13
CA ALA A 87 -9.71 -9.44 13.95
C ALA A 87 -10.01 -9.26 15.44
N ASP A 88 -10.06 -8.01 15.93
CA ASP A 88 -10.34 -7.73 17.34
C ASP A 88 -11.81 -7.98 17.70
N THR A 89 -12.74 -7.65 16.81
CA THR A 89 -14.17 -7.99 16.97
C THR A 89 -14.36 -9.49 17.03
N LEU A 90 -13.70 -10.25 16.15
CA LEU A 90 -13.74 -11.71 16.17
C LEU A 90 -13.20 -12.30 17.48
N LYS A 91 -12.11 -11.76 18.02
CA LYS A 91 -11.58 -12.18 19.33
C LYS A 91 -12.59 -11.94 20.45
N GLN A 92 -13.25 -10.78 20.46
CA GLN A 92 -14.25 -10.44 21.47
C GLN A 92 -15.47 -11.37 21.40
N LEU A 93 -15.94 -11.69 20.18
CA LEU A 93 -17.03 -12.63 19.96
C LEU A 93 -16.65 -14.05 20.41
N ALA A 94 -15.42 -14.50 20.13
CA ALA A 94 -14.96 -15.81 20.59
C ALA A 94 -14.92 -15.89 22.13
N GLN A 95 -14.48 -14.82 22.81
CA GLN A 95 -14.44 -14.75 24.27
C GLN A 95 -15.85 -14.75 24.89
N SER A 96 -16.79 -14.00 24.31
CA SER A 96 -18.16 -13.96 24.83
C SER A 96 -18.87 -15.32 24.67
N VAL A 97 -18.64 -16.02 23.56
CA VAL A 97 -19.14 -17.39 23.36
C VAL A 97 -18.54 -18.35 24.39
N SER A 98 -17.24 -18.28 24.66
CA SER A 98 -16.60 -19.11 25.69
C SER A 98 -17.20 -18.87 27.09
N ASN A 99 -17.50 -17.62 27.43
CA ASN A 99 -18.11 -17.27 28.71
C ASN A 99 -19.55 -17.78 28.81
N GLN A 100 -20.32 -17.71 27.72
CA GLN A 100 -21.69 -18.27 27.66
C GLN A 100 -21.69 -19.80 27.68
N LEU A 101 -20.66 -20.46 27.14
CA LEU A 101 -20.53 -21.91 27.12
C LEU A 101 -20.42 -22.50 28.54
N SER A 102 -19.75 -21.80 29.47
CA SER A 102 -19.68 -22.21 30.88
C SER A 102 -21.06 -22.23 31.60
N ILE A 103 -22.06 -21.54 31.05
CA ILE A 103 -23.45 -21.52 31.54
C ILE A 103 -24.27 -22.65 30.91
N VAL A 104 -24.05 -22.96 29.62
CA VAL A 104 -24.80 -23.98 28.85
C VAL A 104 -24.31 -25.42 29.16
N GLU A 105 -23.04 -25.63 29.53
CA GLU A 105 -22.54 -26.96 29.93
C GLU A 105 -23.26 -27.55 31.15
N ARG A 106 -24.02 -26.75 31.90
CA ARG A 106 -24.87 -27.25 32.99
C ARG A 106 -26.20 -27.85 32.53
N GLY A 107 -26.57 -27.73 31.24
CA GLY A 107 -27.92 -28.05 30.76
C GLY A 107 -28.02 -29.05 29.60
N THR A 108 -27.04 -29.16 28.71
CA THR A 108 -27.16 -30.02 27.52
C THR A 108 -25.85 -30.75 27.22
N GLY A 109 -25.83 -32.08 27.37
CA GLY A 109 -24.66 -32.93 27.19
C GLY A 109 -24.20 -33.13 25.74
N ALA A 110 -23.96 -32.05 24.99
CA ALA A 110 -23.29 -32.10 23.69
C ALA A 110 -21.80 -31.71 23.83
N PRO A 111 -20.86 -32.48 23.25
CA PRO A 111 -19.43 -32.23 23.43
C PRO A 111 -18.95 -30.98 22.67
N ALA A 112 -18.09 -30.19 23.34
CA ALA A 112 -17.51 -28.91 22.90
C ALA A 112 -16.74 -28.93 21.54
N THR A 113 -16.60 -30.08 20.90
CA THR A 113 -15.84 -30.25 19.65
C THR A 113 -16.61 -29.81 18.41
N PHE A 114 -17.95 -29.88 18.42
CA PHE A 114 -18.76 -29.60 17.24
C PHE A 114 -18.88 -28.11 16.91
N LEU A 115 -18.95 -27.24 17.92
CA LEU A 115 -19.08 -25.79 17.72
C LEU A 115 -17.75 -25.12 17.39
N ASN A 116 -16.64 -25.55 17.97
CA ASN A 116 -15.30 -25.05 17.63
C ASN A 116 -14.96 -25.30 16.15
N LEU A 117 -15.40 -26.45 15.62
CA LEU A 117 -15.29 -26.76 14.20
C LEU A 117 -16.15 -25.83 13.35
N LEU A 118 -17.37 -25.52 13.79
CA LEU A 118 -18.26 -24.60 13.05
C LEU A 118 -17.69 -23.17 12.98
N VAL A 119 -17.14 -22.67 14.09
CA VAL A 119 -16.50 -21.34 14.15
C VAL A 119 -15.26 -21.29 13.27
N LEU A 120 -14.41 -22.32 13.30
CA LEU A 120 -13.24 -22.42 12.41
C LEU A 120 -13.64 -22.51 10.94
N VAL A 121 -14.71 -23.24 10.61
CA VAL A 121 -15.21 -23.36 9.24
C VAL A 121 -15.79 -22.03 8.75
N VAL A 122 -16.54 -21.30 9.58
CA VAL A 122 -17.06 -19.96 9.24
C VAL A 122 -15.91 -18.94 9.09
N LEU A 123 -14.91 -18.98 9.98
CA LEU A 123 -13.69 -18.17 9.84
C LEU A 123 -12.95 -18.50 8.55
N ALA A 124 -12.70 -19.78 8.26
CA ALA A 124 -12.02 -20.23 7.06
C ALA A 124 -12.80 -19.87 5.78
N ALA A 125 -14.13 -19.98 5.79
CA ALA A 125 -15.00 -19.59 4.67
C ALA A 125 -14.96 -18.07 4.42
N THR A 126 -15.01 -17.26 5.49
CA THR A 126 -15.00 -15.79 5.38
C THR A 126 -13.61 -15.26 4.95
N ILE A 127 -12.53 -15.91 5.39
CA ILE A 127 -11.16 -15.57 4.97
C ILE A 127 -10.92 -15.96 3.50
N ARG A 128 -11.52 -17.06 3.03
CA ARG A 128 -11.29 -17.58 1.67
C ARG A 128 -12.02 -16.78 0.58
N GLU A 129 -13.09 -16.07 0.90
CA GLU A 129 -13.86 -15.29 -0.10
C GLU A 129 -13.35 -13.86 -0.32
N LYS A 130 -12.46 -13.32 0.54
CA LYS A 130 -12.09 -11.89 0.48
C LYS A 130 -10.59 -11.60 0.43
N THR A 131 -9.77 -12.59 0.11
CA THR A 131 -8.37 -12.32 -0.23
C THR A 131 -8.33 -11.58 -1.57
N CYS A 132 -8.26 -10.25 -1.51
CA CYS A 132 -7.82 -9.43 -2.65
C CYS A 132 -6.39 -9.86 -2.99
N PHE A 133 -6.26 -10.83 -3.88
CA PHE A 133 -4.98 -11.20 -4.45
C PHE A 133 -4.59 -10.06 -5.40
N VAL A 134 -3.77 -9.13 -4.92
CA VAL A 134 -3.13 -8.13 -5.80
C VAL A 134 -2.16 -8.91 -6.69
N LYS A 135 -2.65 -9.30 -7.86
CA LYS A 135 -1.81 -9.91 -8.89
C LYS A 135 -0.96 -8.81 -9.50
N ILE A 136 0.28 -8.68 -9.03
CA ILE A 136 1.28 -7.83 -9.66
C ILE A 136 1.81 -8.61 -10.87
N ASP A 137 1.11 -8.53 -12.00
CA ASP A 137 1.62 -9.08 -13.26
C ASP A 137 2.82 -8.24 -13.72
N ASN A 138 4.01 -8.75 -13.44
CA ASN A 138 5.27 -8.17 -13.88
C ASN A 138 5.54 -8.56 -15.34
N LYS A 139 4.86 -7.91 -16.28
CA LYS A 139 5.32 -7.83 -17.67
C LYS A 139 5.21 -6.40 -18.17
N HIS A 140 6.36 -5.73 -18.12
CA HIS A 140 6.78 -4.57 -18.93
C HIS A 140 5.68 -3.56 -19.35
N THR A 141 5.74 -2.35 -18.77
CA THR A 141 4.93 -1.15 -19.07
C THR A 141 3.62 -1.04 -18.26
N ILE A 142 3.68 -0.22 -17.21
CA ILE A 142 2.59 0.52 -16.51
C ILE A 142 1.28 -0.29 -16.28
N PRO A 143 0.94 -0.74 -15.06
CA PRO A 143 -0.31 -1.45 -14.86
C PRO A 143 -1.46 -0.44 -14.79
N PHE A 144 -2.40 -0.55 -15.74
CA PHE A 144 -3.79 -0.18 -15.48
C PHE A 144 -4.29 -1.06 -14.33
N ALA A 145 -4.57 -0.45 -13.18
CA ALA A 145 -5.29 -1.12 -12.11
C ALA A 145 -6.77 -1.18 -12.49
N SER A 146 -7.19 -2.23 -13.19
CA SER A 146 -8.61 -2.58 -13.22
C SER A 146 -8.96 -3.25 -11.90
N ILE A 147 -9.70 -2.53 -11.06
CA ILE A 147 -10.37 -3.08 -9.89
C ILE A 147 -11.43 -4.05 -10.41
N VAL A 148 -11.12 -5.35 -10.43
CA VAL A 148 -12.14 -6.37 -10.59
C VAL A 148 -12.83 -6.49 -9.24
N ALA A 149 -13.97 -5.83 -9.09
CA ALA A 149 -14.89 -6.14 -8.01
C ALA A 149 -15.38 -7.58 -8.23
N CYS A 150 -15.04 -8.50 -7.33
CA CYS A 150 -15.71 -9.80 -7.29
C CYS A 150 -17.19 -9.57 -6.98
N LYS A 151 -18.05 -10.02 -7.88
CA LYS A 151 -19.51 -10.09 -7.70
C LYS A 151 -19.86 -11.38 -6.98
#